data_AF-A0A645HM48-F1
#
_entry.id   AF-A0A645HM48-F1
#
_cell.length_a   1.000
_cell.length_b   1.000
_cell.length_c   1.000
_cell.angle_alpha   90.00
_cell.angle_beta   90.00
_cell.angle_gamma   90.00
#
_symmetry.space_group_name_H-M   'P 1'
#
loop_
_entity.id
_entity.type
_entity.pdbx_description
1 polymer ?
#
loop_
_entity_poly.entity_id
_entity_poly.type
_entity_poly.pdbx_seq_one_letter_code
_entity_poly.pdbx_strand_id
1 'polypeptide(L)'
;MRKLPYRYSYRFTTADGKEHTMMIEDWEVGVLYWNCLMSCDGNRDAANIKVRDKYMKMAKNKNIFFFIGTSRSKQFIAKNPFIIVGVVSPENIDIRHQQGELF
;
A
#
# COMPACT_ATOMS: atom_id res chain seq x y z
N MET A 1 -12.02 16.74 2.98
CA MET A 1 -11.89 15.34 2.55
C MET A 1 -12.52 14.46 3.64
N ARG A 2 -13.42 13.51 3.32
CA ARG A 2 -14.03 12.63 4.34
C ARG A 2 -13.02 11.57 4.77
N LYS A 3 -12.98 11.25 6.06
CA LYS A 3 -12.12 10.19 6.59
C LYS A 3 -12.53 8.84 5.99
N LEU A 4 -11.54 8.07 5.55
CA LEU A 4 -11.76 6.72 5.04
C LEU A 4 -12.31 5.82 6.18
N PRO A 5 -13.45 5.13 5.98
CA PRO A 5 -14.04 4.29 7.02
C PRO A 5 -13.33 2.94 7.22
N TYR A 6 -12.36 2.61 6.37
CA TYR A 6 -11.63 1.35 6.40
C TYR A 6 -10.12 1.59 6.52
N ARG A 7 -9.40 0.60 7.05
CA ARG A 7 -7.93 0.56 7.07
C ARG A 7 -7.49 -0.61 6.21
N TYR A 8 -6.55 -0.35 5.32
CA TYR A 8 -5.99 -1.37 4.43
C TYR A 8 -4.60 -1.74 4.92
N SER A 9 -4.26 -3.03 4.83
CA SER A 9 -2.95 -3.54 5.23
C SER A 9 -2.51 -4.63 4.27
N TYR A 10 -1.21 -4.71 4.04
CA TYR A 10 -0.58 -5.90 3.48
C TYR A 10 -0.20 -6.87 4.59
N ARG A 11 -0.38 -8.16 4.32
CA ARG A 11 0.15 -9.24 5.14
C ARG A 11 1.06 -10.09 4.28
N PHE A 12 2.33 -10.20 4.68
CA PHE A 12 3.35 -10.92 3.91
C PHE A 12 4.33 -11.62 4.85
N THR A 13 4.97 -12.66 4.32
CA THR A 13 6.01 -13.41 5.01
C THR A 13 7.37 -13.01 4.46
N THR A 14 8.30 -12.69 5.34
CA THR A 14 9.68 -12.34 5.00
C THR A 14 10.56 -13.59 4.86
N ALA A 15 11.76 -13.44 4.31
CA ALA A 15 12.68 -14.55 4.06
C ALA A 15 13.10 -15.32 5.33
N ASP A 16 13.01 -14.68 6.50
CA ASP A 16 13.23 -15.30 7.81
C ASP A 16 11.98 -16.04 8.36
N GLY A 17 10.92 -16.19 7.56
CA GLY A 17 9.71 -16.92 7.90
C GLY A 17 8.72 -16.15 8.79
N LYS A 18 9.00 -14.88 9.12
CA LYS A 18 8.12 -14.07 9.98
C LYS A 18 6.98 -13.45 9.18
N GLU A 19 5.77 -13.47 9.76
CA GLU A 19 4.62 -12.79 9.18
C GLU A 19 4.57 -11.33 9.65
N HIS A 20 4.44 -10.41 8.71
CA HIS A 20 4.31 -8.98 8.96
C HIS A 20 2.97 -8.49 8.42
N THR A 21 2.23 -7.77 9.26
CA THR A 21 1.06 -6.99 8.83
C THR A 21 1.44 -5.51 8.87
N MET A 22 1.43 -4.85 7.72
CA MET A 22 1.79 -3.44 7.58
C MET A 22 0.65 -2.65 6.96
N MET A 23 0.27 -1.56 7.62
CA MET A 23 -0.84 -0.71 7.22
C MET A 23 -0.44 0.23 6.08
N ILE A 24 -1.39 0.50 5.19
CA ILE A 24 -1.30 1.47 4.10
C ILE A 24 -1.93 2.78 4.57
N GLU A 25 -1.11 3.82 4.70
CA GLU A 25 -1.48 5.22 5.01
C GLU A 25 -1.12 6.12 3.83
N ASP A 26 -1.48 5.65 2.64
CA ASP A 26 -1.36 6.39 1.39
C ASP A 26 -2.70 7.09 1.10
N TRP A 27 -2.66 8.36 0.73
CA TRP A 27 -3.88 9.06 0.34
C TRP A 27 -4.54 8.44 -0.90
N GLU A 28 -3.75 7.78 -1.77
CA GLU A 28 -4.21 7.16 -3.00
C GLU A 28 -5.22 6.04 -2.74
N VAL A 29 -5.03 5.21 -1.70
CA VAL A 29 -5.99 4.14 -1.36
C VAL A 29 -7.34 4.73 -0.96
N GLY A 30 -7.32 5.89 -0.30
CA GLY A 30 -8.53 6.61 0.06
C GLY A 30 -9.29 7.10 -1.17
N VAL A 31 -8.59 7.75 -2.11
CA VAL A 31 -9.19 8.23 -3.36
C VAL A 31 -9.71 7.06 -4.21
N LEU A 32 -8.96 5.96 -4.29
CA LEU A 32 -9.41 4.76 -4.97
C LEU A 32 -10.71 4.22 -4.37
N TYR A 33 -10.80 4.13 -3.04
CA TYR A 33 -12.03 3.67 -2.38
C TYR A 33 -13.23 4.55 -2.73
N TRP A 34 -13.10 5.86 -2.70
CA TRP A 34 -14.20 6.77 -3.05
C TRP A 34 -14.63 6.61 -4.51
N ASN A 35 -13.67 6.46 -5.43
CA ASN A 35 -13.96 6.18 -6.84
C ASN A 35 -14.68 4.84 -7.02
N CYS A 36 -14.23 3.79 -6.31
CA CYS A 36 -14.89 2.49 -6.34
C CYS A 36 -16.30 2.57 -5.75
N LEU A 37 -16.50 3.31 -4.67
CA LEU A 37 -17.81 3.50 -4.02
C LEU A 37 -18.81 4.17 -4.97
N MET A 38 -18.38 5.22 -5.69
CA MET A 38 -19.20 5.85 -6.72
C MET A 38 -19.51 4.87 -7.87
N SER A 39 -18.54 4.08 -8.31
CA SER A 39 -18.73 3.07 -9.38
C SER A 39 -19.57 1.85 -8.98
N CYS A 40 -19.93 1.73 -7.72
CA CYS A 40 -20.70 0.61 -7.15
C CYS A 40 -22.04 1.09 -6.57
N ASP A 41 -22.53 2.25 -6.99
CA ASP A 41 -23.80 2.85 -6.51
C ASP A 41 -23.90 2.95 -4.98
N GLY A 42 -22.78 3.24 -4.32
CA GLY A 42 -22.70 3.35 -2.87
C GLY A 42 -22.57 2.02 -2.12
N ASN A 43 -22.48 0.88 -2.80
CA ASN A 43 -22.22 -0.41 -2.18
C ASN A 43 -20.77 -0.48 -1.67
N ARG A 44 -20.62 -0.44 -0.33
CA ARG A 44 -19.33 -0.41 0.35
C ARG A 44 -18.55 -1.72 0.19
N ASP A 45 -19.23 -2.86 0.24
CA ASP A 45 -18.58 -4.17 0.16
C ASP A 45 -18.01 -4.39 -1.24
N ALA A 46 -18.77 -4.06 -2.28
CA ALA A 46 -18.30 -4.08 -3.66
C ALA A 46 -17.11 -3.12 -3.88
N ALA A 47 -17.13 -1.93 -3.26
CA ALA A 47 -16.02 -0.99 -3.34
C ALA A 47 -14.74 -1.53 -2.66
N ASN A 48 -14.87 -2.13 -1.47
CA ASN A 48 -13.75 -2.74 -0.76
C ASN A 48 -13.13 -3.90 -1.56
N ILE A 49 -13.97 -4.73 -2.20
CA ILE A 49 -13.51 -5.81 -3.08
C ILE A 49 -12.67 -5.23 -4.23
N LYS A 50 -13.17 -4.21 -4.94
CA LYS A 50 -12.43 -3.56 -6.04
C LYS A 50 -11.10 -2.95 -5.59
N VAL A 51 -11.07 -2.29 -4.44
CA VAL A 51 -9.83 -1.73 -3.86
C VAL A 51 -8.83 -2.86 -3.59
N ARG A 52 -9.29 -3.93 -2.92
CA ARG A 52 -8.47 -5.10 -2.61
C ARG A 52 -7.95 -5.77 -3.86
N ASP A 53 -8.76 -5.91 -4.90
CA ASP A 53 -8.38 -6.53 -6.17
C ASP A 53 -7.28 -5.75 -6.88
N LYS A 54 -7.36 -4.41 -6.90
CA LYS A 54 -6.31 -3.57 -7.49
C LYS A 54 -4.98 -3.73 -6.76
N TYR A 55 -4.97 -3.66 -5.43
CA TYR A 55 -3.74 -3.83 -4.64
C TYR A 55 -3.22 -5.29 -4.70
N MET A 56 -4.11 -6.29 -4.72
CA MET A 56 -3.71 -7.69 -4.92
C MET A 56 -3.11 -7.93 -6.31
N LYS A 57 -3.59 -7.24 -7.35
CA LYS A 57 -2.96 -7.30 -8.68
C LYS A 57 -1.54 -6.74 -8.65
N MET A 58 -1.30 -5.63 -7.94
CA MET A 58 0.05 -5.09 -7.73
C MET A 58 0.94 -6.09 -6.97
N ALA A 59 0.40 -6.74 -5.92
CA ALA A 59 1.14 -7.71 -5.12
C ALA A 59 1.55 -8.98 -5.88
N LYS A 60 0.83 -9.32 -6.97
CA LYS A 60 1.18 -10.44 -7.85
C LYS A 60 2.31 -10.09 -8.82
N ASN A 61 2.61 -8.80 -9.01
CA ASN A 61 3.76 -8.39 -9.81
C ASN A 61 5.05 -8.71 -9.02
N LYS A 62 6.04 -9.28 -9.70
CA LYS A 62 7.37 -9.54 -9.12
C LYS A 62 8.04 -8.27 -8.63
N ASN A 63 7.76 -7.14 -9.29
CA ASN A 63 8.34 -5.85 -8.99
C ASN A 63 7.31 -5.01 -8.22
N ILE A 64 7.08 -5.34 -6.95
CA ILE A 64 6.33 -4.46 -6.04
C ILE A 64 7.30 -3.77 -5.08
N PHE A 65 7.21 -2.46 -5.03
CA PHE A 65 8.01 -1.62 -4.15
C PHE A 65 7.08 -0.93 -3.16
N PHE A 66 7.38 -1.12 -1.87
CA PHE A 66 6.73 -0.41 -0.79
C PHE A 66 7.60 0.75 -0.35
N PHE A 67 7.05 1.96 -0.41
CA PHE A 67 7.64 3.13 0.24
C PHE A 67 7.19 3.11 1.69
N ILE A 68 8.16 2.93 2.58
CA ILE A 68 7.89 2.76 4.01
C ILE A 68 8.34 4.02 4.74
N GLY A 69 7.48 4.48 5.65
CA GLY A 69 7.78 5.58 6.55
C GLY A 69 7.40 5.25 7.98
N THR A 70 7.63 6.20 8.87
CA THR A 70 7.16 6.15 10.26
C THR A 70 6.36 7.42 10.55
N SER A 71 5.45 7.36 11.52
CA SER A 71 4.86 8.59 12.03
C SER A 71 5.64 9.10 13.24
N ARG A 72 5.84 10.43 13.33
CA ARG A 72 6.56 11.08 14.44
C ARG A 72 5.97 10.70 15.81
N SER A 73 4.67 10.48 15.88
CA SER A 73 3.96 10.10 17.11
C SER A 73 4.13 8.64 17.52
N LYS A 74 4.56 7.75 16.60
CA LYS A 74 4.66 6.31 16.85
C LYS A 74 6.10 5.78 16.76
N GLN A 75 7.03 6.52 16.16
CA GLN A 75 8.40 6.08 15.89
C GLN A 75 9.17 5.57 17.12
N PHE A 76 8.90 6.11 18.31
CA PHE A 76 9.57 5.70 19.56
C PHE A 76 8.68 4.90 20.53
N ILE A 77 7.42 4.65 20.15
CA ILE A 77 6.41 4.08 21.06
C ILE A 77 5.87 2.74 20.51
N ALA A 78 5.73 2.62 19.20
CA ALA A 78 5.13 1.45 18.58
C ALA A 78 6.13 0.30 18.46
N LYS A 79 5.68 -0.93 18.78
CA LYS A 79 6.44 -2.16 18.52
C LYS A 79 6.81 -2.34 17.03
N ASN A 80 5.96 -1.82 16.14
CA ASN A 80 6.23 -1.70 14.71
C ASN A 80 5.79 -0.30 14.25
N PRO A 81 6.71 0.67 14.12
CA PRO A 81 6.38 2.04 13.73
C PRO A 81 6.20 2.23 12.22
N PHE A 82 6.47 1.18 11.43
CA PHE A 82 6.50 1.27 9.99
C PHE A 82 5.10 1.20 9.38
N ILE A 83 4.85 2.13 8.45
CA ILE A 83 3.64 2.22 7.65
C ILE A 83 4.02 2.32 6.18
N ILE A 84 3.19 1.77 5.31
CA ILE A 84 3.31 1.95 3.86
C ILE A 84 2.71 3.31 3.53
N VAL A 85 3.54 4.22 3.02
CA VAL A 85 3.14 5.56 2.59
C VAL A 85 3.01 5.68 1.06
N GLY A 86 3.41 4.63 0.34
CA GLY A 86 3.26 4.53 -1.10
C GLY A 86 3.48 3.10 -1.59
N VAL A 87 2.80 2.72 -2.67
CA VAL A 87 2.95 1.42 -3.32
C VAL A 87 3.13 1.62 -4.82
N VAL A 88 4.21 1.09 -5.39
CA VAL A 88 4.46 1.16 -6.83
C VAL A 88 4.75 -0.22 -7.36
N SER A 89 4.13 -0.54 -8.49
CA SER A 89 4.25 -1.85 -9.13
C SER A 89 4.37 -1.69 -10.65
N PRO A 90 5.56 -1.31 -11.14
CA PRO A 90 5.77 -1.07 -12.56
C PRO A 90 5.87 -2.40 -13.31
N GLU A 91 5.30 -2.44 -14.52
CA GLU A 91 5.24 -3.66 -15.33
C GLU A 91 6.59 -3.99 -15.97
N ASN A 92 7.35 -2.97 -16.38
CA ASN A 92 8.64 -3.10 -17.06
C ASN A 92 9.69 -2.25 -16.36
N ILE A 93 10.41 -2.83 -15.40
CA ILE A 93 11.58 -2.20 -14.79
C ILE A 93 12.81 -3.07 -15.05
N ASP A 94 13.87 -2.44 -15.54
CA ASP A 94 15.22 -2.98 -15.45
C ASP A 94 15.87 -2.49 -14.15
N ILE A 95 15.82 -3.33 -13.13
CA ILE A 95 16.42 -3.10 -11.80
C ILE A 95 17.95 -3.02 -11.85
N ARG A 96 18.60 -3.31 -12.99
CA ARG A 96 20.06 -3.19 -13.17
C ARG A 96 20.49 -1.81 -13.62
N HIS A 97 19.56 -0.91 -13.92
CA HIS A 97 19.90 0.46 -14.24
C HIS A 97 20.38 1.19 -12.97
N GLN A 98 21.69 1.29 -12.79
CA GLN A 98 22.26 2.19 -11.80
C GLN A 98 21.99 3.62 -12.28
N GLN A 99 21.28 4.42 -11.46
CA GLN A 99 21.36 5.87 -11.61
C GLN A 99 22.85 6.23 -11.49
N GLY A 100 23.41 6.88 -12.51
CA GLY A 100 24.72 7.52 -12.38
C GLY A 100 24.69 8.50 -11.22
N GLU A 101 25.87 8.87 -10.71
CA GLU A 101 26.00 9.85 -9.64
C GLU A 101 25.12 11.07 -9.95
N LEU A 102 24.05 11.20 -9.18
CA LEU A 102 23.39 12.47 -9.00
C LEU A 102 24.19 13.14 -7.89
N PHE A 103 24.95 14.15 -8.32
CA PHE A 103 25.93 14.97 -7.59
C PHE A 103 27.35 14.43 -7.56
#